data_AF-A0AAD5D3P2-F1
#
_entry.id   AF-A0AAD5D3P2-F1
#
_cell.length_a   1.000
_cell.length_b   1.000
_cell.length_c   1.000
_cell.angle_alpha   90.00
_cell.angle_beta   90.00
_cell.angle_gamma   90.00
#
_symmetry.space_group_name_H-M   'P 1'
#
loop_
_entity.id
_entity.type
_entity.pdbx_description
1 polymer ?
#
loop_
_entity_poly.entity_id
_entity_poly.type
_entity_poly.pdbx_seq_one_letter_code
_entity_poly.pdbx_strand_id
1 'polypeptide(L)'
;MPERFLEVKIDYRGQDFELIPFGAGRRICPGLNMAHRMLHLILGSLIQKFDWKLEENMKAQNMDMDDKFGLTLQKNVPLKAIPFKI
;
A
#
# COMPACT_ATOMS: atom_id res chain seq x y z
N MET A 1 3.43 -11.13 2.94
CA MET A 1 2.69 -12.01 2.02
C MET A 1 1.22 -11.63 2.01
N PRO A 2 0.68 -11.07 0.90
CA PRO A 2 -0.74 -10.70 0.77
C PRO A 2 -1.72 -11.87 0.96
N GLU A 3 -1.29 -13.10 0.67
CA GLU A 3 -2.08 -14.34 0.71
C GLU A 3 -2.71 -14.59 2.09
N ARG A 4 -2.13 -14.01 3.15
CA ARG A 4 -2.67 -14.05 4.53
C ARG A 4 -4.10 -13.53 4.67
N PHE A 5 -4.63 -12.82 3.67
CA PHE A 5 -5.99 -12.28 3.67
C PHE A 5 -6.98 -13.04 2.76
N LEU A 6 -6.57 -14.09 2.03
CA LEU A 6 -7.44 -14.76 1.06
C LEU A 6 -8.51 -15.65 1.71
N GLU A 7 -8.16 -16.36 2.79
CA GLU A 7 -9.04 -17.33 3.47
C GLU A 7 -9.58 -16.84 4.81
N VAL A 8 -9.23 -15.60 5.19
CA VAL A 8 -9.62 -15.00 6.46
C VAL A 8 -10.58 -13.85 6.20
N LYS A 9 -11.64 -13.74 7.01
CA LYS A 9 -12.66 -12.69 6.88
C LYS A 9 -12.28 -11.35 7.55
N ILE A 10 -11.00 -11.13 7.82
CA ILE A 10 -10.51 -9.88 8.43
C ILE A 10 -10.67 -8.73 7.43
N ASP A 11 -11.21 -7.60 7.90
CA ASP A 11 -11.27 -6.36 7.15
C ASP A 11 -10.72 -5.14 7.93
N TYR A 12 -10.63 -4.00 7.26
CA TYR A 12 -10.11 -2.75 7.82
C TYR A 12 -11.21 -1.73 8.17
N ARG A 13 -12.46 -2.17 8.31
CA ARG A 13 -13.64 -1.32 8.58
C ARG A 13 -13.88 -1.09 10.08
N GLY A 14 -12.91 -1.48 10.90
CA GLY A 14 -12.86 -1.17 12.33
C GLY A 14 -13.62 -2.16 13.22
N GLN A 15 -14.02 -3.33 12.70
CA GLN A 15 -14.55 -4.43 13.51
C GLN A 15 -13.46 -5.42 13.94
N ASP A 16 -12.42 -5.59 13.10
CA ASP A 16 -11.30 -6.49 13.37
C ASP A 16 -10.10 -5.70 13.91
N PHE A 17 -9.81 -5.85 15.21
CA PHE A 17 -8.83 -5.01 15.93
C PHE A 17 -7.37 -5.33 15.56
N GLU A 18 -7.12 -6.49 14.97
CA GLU A 18 -5.85 -6.83 14.34
C GLU A 18 -5.54 -5.99 13.09
N LEU A 19 -6.53 -5.28 12.52
CA LEU A 19 -6.35 -4.46 11.30
C LEU A 19 -7.16 -3.16 11.35
N ILE A 20 -6.61 -2.12 12.01
CA ILE A 20 -7.26 -0.81 12.19
C ILE A 20 -6.52 0.38 11.55
N PRO A 21 -6.12 0.32 10.26
CA PRO A 21 -5.39 1.42 9.61
C PRO A 21 -6.22 2.71 9.48
N PHE A 22 -7.55 2.62 9.58
CA PHE A 22 -8.48 3.76 9.54
C PHE A 22 -9.08 4.10 10.91
N GLY A 23 -8.58 3.48 12.00
CA GLY A 23 -9.18 3.55 13.32
C GLY A 23 -10.49 2.74 13.43
N ALA A 24 -11.24 2.97 14.52
CA ALA A 24 -12.49 2.27 14.82
C ALA A 24 -13.47 3.18 15.59
N GLY A 25 -14.74 2.76 15.66
CA GLY A 25 -15.78 3.42 16.45
C GLY A 25 -16.14 4.84 15.98
N ARG A 26 -16.49 5.73 16.93
CA ARG A 26 -17.03 7.08 16.65
C ARG A 26 -16.10 8.00 15.85
N ARG A 27 -14.80 7.72 15.84
CA ARG A 27 -13.79 8.54 15.13
C ARG A 27 -13.09 7.76 14.01
N ILE A 28 -13.72 6.70 13.50
CA ILE A 28 -13.21 6.02 12.31
C ILE A 28 -13.07 7.01 11.15
N CYS A 29 -12.04 6.82 10.33
CA CYS A 29 -11.71 7.73 9.23
C CYS A 29 -12.92 7.89 8.29
N PRO A 30 -13.47 9.12 8.15
CA PRO A 30 -14.60 9.36 7.25
C PRO A 30 -14.20 9.18 5.77
N GLY A 31 -12.90 9.23 5.47
CA GLY A 31 -12.33 9.03 4.14
C GLY A 31 -12.16 7.56 3.72
N LEU A 32 -12.49 6.57 4.56
CA LEU A 32 -12.23 5.15 4.30
C LEU A 32 -12.74 4.71 2.92
N ASN A 33 -13.99 5.02 2.59
CA ASN A 33 -14.59 4.60 1.32
C ASN A 33 -13.91 5.22 0.10
N MET A 34 -13.45 6.48 0.23
CA MET A 34 -12.72 7.16 -0.84
C MET A 34 -11.32 6.56 -0.99
N ALA A 35 -10.60 6.37 0.11
CA ALA A 35 -9.28 5.75 0.13
C ALA A 35 -9.32 4.34 -0.47
N HIS A 36 -10.32 3.52 -0.10
CA HIS A 36 -10.53 2.20 -0.67
C HIS A 36 -10.61 2.24 -2.21
N ARG A 37 -11.47 3.11 -2.75
CA ARG A 37 -11.63 3.24 -4.20
C ARG A 37 -10.37 3.75 -4.88
N MET A 38 -9.77 4.81 -4.34
CA MET A 38 -8.57 5.43 -4.92
C MET A 38 -7.38 4.46 -4.95
N LEU A 39 -7.09 3.78 -3.84
CA LEU A 39 -5.95 2.86 -3.74
C LEU A 39 -6.05 1.72 -4.75
N HIS A 40 -7.23 1.09 -4.86
CA HIS A 40 -7.43 -0.02 -5.80
C HIS A 40 -7.41 0.47 -7.25
N LEU A 41 -8.02 1.61 -7.56
CA LEU A 41 -8.03 2.15 -8.93
C LEU A 41 -6.64 2.58 -9.39
N ILE A 42 -5.89 3.30 -8.55
CA ILE A 42 -4.53 3.76 -8.88
C ILE A 42 -3.62 2.56 -9.05
N LEU A 43 -3.57 1.66 -8.07
CA LEU A 43 -2.69 0.49 -8.13
C LEU A 43 -3.06 -0.42 -9.32
N GLY A 44 -4.35 -0.74 -9.48
CA GLY A 44 -4.86 -1.54 -10.60
C GLY A 44 -4.50 -0.91 -11.95
N SER A 45 -4.65 0.40 -12.10
CA SER A 45 -4.28 1.09 -13.35
C SER A 45 -2.78 1.05 -13.65
N LEU A 46 -1.94 1.16 -12.62
CA LEU A 46 -0.48 1.14 -12.76
C LEU A 46 0.03 -0.24 -13.16
N ILE A 47 -0.46 -1.31 -12.52
CA ILE A 47 -0.03 -2.69 -12.80
C ILE A 47 -0.65 -3.26 -14.08
N GLN A 48 -1.84 -2.77 -14.48
CA GLN A 48 -2.49 -3.21 -15.71
C GLN A 48 -1.79 -2.65 -16.96
N LYS A 49 -1.23 -1.44 -16.88
CA LYS A 49 -0.73 -0.70 -18.06
C LYS A 49 0.78 -0.81 -18.30
N PHE A 50 1.54 -1.13 -17.25
CA PHE A 50 2.99 -1.11 -17.31
C PHE A 50 3.58 -2.29 -16.57
N ASP A 51 4.67 -2.80 -17.13
CA ASP A 51 5.64 -3.56 -16.35
C ASP A 51 6.62 -2.58 -15.70
N TRP A 52 7.24 -3.02 -14.61
CA TRP A 52 8.04 -2.15 -13.74
C TRP A 52 9.43 -2.73 -13.50
N LYS A 53 10.45 -1.87 -13.62
CA LYS A 53 11.83 -2.18 -13.21
C LYS A 53 12.33 -1.16 -12.20
N LEU A 54 13.21 -1.58 -11.31
CA LEU A 54 13.88 -0.66 -10.38
C LEU A 54 14.95 0.14 -11.13
N GLU A 55 15.24 1.36 -10.65
CA GLU A 55 16.34 2.18 -11.16
C GLU A 55 17.69 1.43 -11.01
N GLU A 56 18.60 1.62 -11.97
CA GLU A 56 20.01 1.17 -11.89
C GLU A 56 20.25 -0.34 -11.64
N ASN A 57 19.35 -1.22 -12.09
CA ASN A 57 19.43 -2.68 -11.84
C ASN A 57 19.46 -3.03 -10.33
N MET A 58 18.92 -2.15 -9.47
CA MET A 58 18.77 -2.44 -8.04
C MET A 58 17.97 -3.74 -7.87
N LYS A 59 18.48 -4.65 -7.04
CA LYS A 59 17.74 -5.85 -6.63
C LYS A 59 16.73 -5.48 -5.55
N ALA A 60 15.56 -6.11 -5.55
CA ALA A 60 14.52 -5.88 -4.54
C ALA A 60 15.04 -6.04 -3.09
N GLN A 61 16.01 -6.95 -2.87
CA GLN A 61 16.64 -7.21 -1.58
C GLN A 61 17.49 -6.03 -1.05
N ASN A 62 17.93 -5.14 -1.94
CA ASN A 62 18.76 -3.99 -1.60
C ASN A 62 17.92 -2.72 -1.41
N MET A 63 16.59 -2.82 -1.51
CA MET A 63 15.70 -1.70 -1.31
C MET A 63 15.67 -1.33 0.18
N ASP A 64 15.87 -0.05 0.48
CA ASP A 64 15.68 0.50 1.81
C ASP A 64 14.21 0.32 2.23
N MET A 65 13.99 -0.41 3.32
CA MET A 65 12.66 -0.66 3.89
C MET A 65 12.43 0.12 5.19
N ASP A 66 13.38 0.98 5.57
CA ASP A 66 13.27 1.84 6.74
C ASP A 66 12.25 2.96 6.51
N ASP A 67 11.65 3.42 7.60
CA ASP A 67 10.67 4.50 7.59
C ASP A 67 11.30 5.82 8.03
N LYS A 68 10.91 6.89 7.35
CA LYS A 68 11.11 8.25 7.82
C LYS A 68 9.98 8.63 8.77
N PHE A 69 10.32 8.82 10.05
CA PHE A 69 9.35 9.21 11.07
C PHE A 69 8.80 10.62 10.81
N GLY A 70 7.49 10.78 11.00
CA GLY A 70 6.78 12.04 10.78
C GLY A 70 5.28 11.88 11.06
N LEU A 71 4.48 12.89 10.67
CA LEU A 71 3.02 12.86 10.85
C LEU A 71 2.37 11.67 10.11
N THR A 72 2.97 11.26 8.99
CA THR A 72 2.67 10.04 8.24
C THR A 72 3.98 9.31 7.99
N LEU A 73 4.02 7.99 8.18
CA LEU A 73 5.20 7.19 7.85
C LEU A 73 5.35 7.12 6.33
N GLN A 74 6.57 7.37 5.87
CA GLN A 74 6.97 7.29 4.47
C GLN A 74 8.25 6.49 4.39
N LYS A 75 8.53 5.85 3.24
CA LYS A 75 9.84 5.21 3.03
C LYS A 75 10.96 6.24 3.23
N ASN A 76 12.01 5.83 3.93
CA ASN A 76 13.17 6.69 4.18
C ASN A 76 13.87 7.07 2.87
N VAL A 77 14.06 6.10 1.97
CA VAL A 77 14.40 6.35 0.57
C VAL A 77 13.17 6.15 -0.33
N PRO A 78 12.73 7.16 -1.10
CA PRO A 78 11.62 7.03 -2.04
C PRO A 78 11.85 5.91 -3.08
N LEU A 79 10.82 5.13 -3.36
CA LEU A 79 10.87 4.11 -4.42
C LEU A 79 10.96 4.80 -5.79
N LYS A 80 11.98 4.42 -6.56
CA LYS A 80 12.11 4.79 -7.97
C LYS A 80 11.89 3.57 -8.84
N ALA A 81 10.73 3.53 -9.49
CA ALA A 81 10.34 2.47 -10.41
C ALA A 81 10.12 3.08 -11.81
N ILE A 82 10.74 2.46 -12.82
CA ILE A 82 10.67 2.90 -14.21
C ILE A 82 9.61 2.05 -14.91
N PRO A 83 8.52 2.65 -15.42
CA PRO A 83 7.53 1.92 -16.19
C PRO A 83 8.09 1.62 -17.59
N PHE A 84 7.82 0.43 -18.10
CA PHE A 84 7.98 0.11 -19.51
C PHE A 84 6.69 -0.53 -20.02
N LYS A 85 6.42 -0.28 -21.30
CA LYS A 85 5.17 -0.72 -21.92
C LYS A 85 5.19 -2.24 -22.06
N ILE A 86 4.10 -2.86 -21.66
CA ILE A 86 3.78 -4.26 -21.98
C ILE A 86 3.65 -4.40 -23.51
#